data_AF-A0A6N7QRK7-F1
#
_entry.id   AF-A0A6N7QRK7-F1
#
_cell.length_a   1.000
_cell.length_b   1.000
_cell.length_c   1.000
_cell.angle_alpha   90.00
_cell.angle_beta   90.00
_cell.angle_gamma   90.00
#
_symmetry.space_group_name_H-M   'P 1'
#
loop_
_entity.id
_entity.type
_entity.pdbx_description
1 polymer ?
#
loop_
_entity_poly.entity_id
_entity_poly.type
_entity_poly.pdbx_seq_one_letter_code
_entity_poly.pdbx_strand_id
1 'polypeptide(L)'
;MQQIRGGALPQKADCLLEAILYRGSLLRGDVPGLLDASERQARRVVAALTEQNVLTATSTRAPLRLAFPATLAGQWMPGLFPEARE
;
A
#
# COMPACT_ATOMS: atom_id res chain seq x y z
N MET A 1 23.23 -2.41 -11.84
CA MET A 1 22.95 -2.70 -10.42
C MET A 1 21.55 -2.20 -10.10
N GLN A 2 20.53 -2.95 -9.71
CA GLN A 2 20.19 -4.36 -9.72
C GLN A 2 18.66 -4.40 -9.85
N GLN A 3 18.13 -5.42 -10.52
CA GLN A 3 16.72 -5.56 -10.86
C GLN A 3 15.88 -5.80 -9.59
N ILE A 4 14.88 -4.96 -9.37
CA ILE A 4 13.80 -5.20 -8.40
C ILE A 4 12.93 -6.33 -8.99
N ARG A 5 13.20 -7.58 -8.63
CA ARG A 5 12.35 -8.73 -8.94
C ARG A 5 11.98 -9.42 -7.64
N GLY A 6 10.72 -9.26 -7.24
CA GLY A 6 10.12 -9.93 -6.08
C GLY A 6 8.63 -9.64 -5.88
N GLY A 7 8.14 -8.47 -6.28
CA GLY A 7 6.72 -8.13 -6.24
C GLY A 7 6.53 -6.73 -6.81
N ALA A 8 6.09 -6.64 -8.06
CA ALA A 8 5.91 -5.35 -8.73
C ALA A 8 4.71 -4.65 -8.11
N LEU A 9 4.97 -3.79 -7.11
CA LEU A 9 3.99 -2.85 -6.65
C LEU A 9 3.48 -2.03 -7.84
N PRO A 10 2.15 -1.86 -8.00
CA PRO A 10 1.61 -1.02 -9.06
C PRO A 10 2.23 0.37 -8.99
N GLN A 11 2.49 0.97 -10.15
CA GLN A 11 2.93 2.35 -10.23
C GLN A 11 1.93 3.24 -9.46
N LYS A 12 2.43 4.07 -8.52
CA LYS A 12 1.68 4.89 -7.55
C LYS A 12 1.15 4.19 -6.29
N ALA A 13 1.47 2.91 -6.05
CA ALA A 13 1.13 2.25 -4.79
C ALA A 13 1.75 2.95 -3.57
N ASP A 14 2.94 3.49 -3.72
CA ASP A 14 3.68 4.16 -2.64
C ASP A 14 2.90 5.33 -2.01
N CYS A 15 2.29 6.19 -2.85
CA CYS A 15 1.45 7.30 -2.41
C CYS A 15 0.26 6.84 -1.57
N LEU A 16 -0.35 5.71 -1.93
CA LEU A 16 -1.47 5.14 -1.20
C LEU A 16 -1.03 4.59 0.15
N LEU A 17 0.09 3.88 0.18
CA LEU A 17 0.65 3.31 1.41
C LEU A 17 1.06 4.42 2.37
N GLU A 18 1.73 5.46 1.89
CA GLU A 18 2.10 6.65 2.68
C GLU A 18 0.87 7.34 3.27
N ALA A 19 -0.17 7.55 2.46
CA ALA A 19 -1.40 8.15 2.95
C ALA A 19 -2.10 7.29 4.01
N ILE A 20 -2.10 5.96 3.87
CA ILE A 20 -2.69 5.05 4.87
C ILE A 20 -1.81 4.96 6.11
N LEU A 21 -0.48 5.02 5.99
CA LEU A 21 0.44 5.10 7.13
C LEU A 21 0.19 6.39 7.93
N TYR A 22 0.07 7.52 7.24
CA TYR A 22 -0.09 8.83 7.87
C TYR A 22 -1.51 9.04 8.43
N ARG A 23 -2.55 8.62 7.69
CA ARG A 23 -3.96 8.82 8.07
C ARG A 23 -4.55 7.65 8.87
N GLY A 24 -3.88 6.49 8.90
CA GLY A 24 -4.32 5.24 9.53
C GLY A 24 -5.36 4.46 8.72
N SER A 25 -6.16 5.11 7.88
CA SER A 25 -7.12 4.45 6.98
C SER A 25 -7.57 5.36 5.83
N LEU A 26 -8.07 4.76 4.74
CA LEU A 26 -8.50 5.50 3.55
C LEU A 26 -9.77 4.90 2.94
N LEU A 27 -10.77 5.71 2.59
CA LEU A 27 -11.96 5.21 1.88
C LEU A 27 -11.61 4.85 0.44
N ARG A 28 -12.23 3.80 -0.09
CA ARG A 28 -12.03 3.38 -1.51
C ARG A 28 -12.37 4.50 -2.50
N GLY A 29 -13.31 5.37 -2.15
CA GLY A 29 -13.72 6.53 -2.96
C GLY A 29 -12.70 7.67 -2.98
N ASP A 30 -11.81 7.76 -1.99
CA ASP A 30 -10.77 8.81 -1.92
C ASP A 30 -9.50 8.42 -2.69
N VAL A 31 -9.35 7.13 -3.01
CA VAL A 31 -8.18 6.60 -3.72
C VAL A 31 -7.93 7.25 -5.07
N PRO A 32 -8.93 7.47 -5.96
CA PRO A 32 -8.71 8.12 -7.26
C PRO A 32 -8.14 9.54 -7.13
N GLY A 33 -8.65 10.31 -6.16
CA GLY A 33 -8.18 11.67 -5.89
C GLY A 33 -6.77 11.70 -5.32
N LEU A 34 -6.43 10.74 -4.45
CA LEU A 34 -5.09 10.61 -3.91
C LEU A 34 -4.06 10.18 -4.97
N LEU A 35 -4.44 9.25 -5.84
CA LEU A 35 -3.56 8.70 -6.87
C LEU A 35 -3.46 9.58 -8.11
N ASP A 36 -4.22 10.67 -8.18
CA ASP A 36 -4.45 11.46 -9.41
C ASP A 36 -4.65 10.54 -10.62
N ALA A 37 -5.63 9.65 -10.49
CA ALA A 37 -5.87 8.55 -11.41
C ALA A 37 -7.37 8.35 -11.63
N SER A 38 -7.73 7.79 -12.80
CA SER A 38 -9.10 7.39 -13.05
C SER A 38 -9.58 6.36 -12.02
N GLU A 39 -10.89 6.31 -11.74
CA GLU A 39 -11.47 5.31 -10.84
C GLU A 39 -11.09 3.87 -11.23
N ARG A 40 -11.03 3.59 -12.53
CA ARG A 40 -10.65 2.27 -13.04
C ARG A 40 -9.21 1.91 -12.65
N GLN A 41 -8.29 2.86 -12.75
CA GLN A 41 -6.89 2.65 -12.38
C GLN A 41 -6.73 2.54 -10.87
N ALA A 42 -7.40 3.40 -10.10
CA ALA A 42 -7.48 3.30 -8.65
C ALA A 42 -7.96 1.92 -8.17
N ARG A 43 -9.07 1.42 -8.74
CA ARG A 43 -9.60 0.09 -8.42
C ARG A 43 -8.59 -1.03 -8.74
N ARG A 44 -7.87 -0.95 -9.86
CA ARG A 44 -6.82 -1.92 -10.22
C ARG A 44 -5.66 -1.91 -9.24
N VAL A 45 -5.20 -0.74 -8.80
CA VAL A 45 -4.14 -0.60 -7.80
C VAL A 45 -4.56 -1.20 -6.47
N VAL A 46 -5.77 -0.86 -5.98
CA VAL A 46 -6.31 -1.41 -4.73
C VAL A 46 -6.47 -2.93 -4.82
N ALA A 47 -6.96 -3.46 -5.95
CA ALA A 47 -7.10 -4.91 -6.16
C ALA A 47 -5.75 -5.61 -6.08
N ALA A 48 -4.73 -5.14 -6.82
CA ALA A 48 -3.39 -5.72 -6.81
C ALA A 48 -2.73 -5.69 -5.42
N LEU A 49 -2.95 -4.61 -4.66
CA LEU A 49 -2.44 -4.50 -3.28
C LEU A 49 -3.21 -5.40 -2.29
N THR A 50 -4.52 -5.57 -2.49
CA THR A 50 -5.32 -6.49 -1.67
C THR A 50 -4.94 -7.95 -1.96
N GLU A 51 -4.72 -8.31 -3.23
CA GLU A 51 -4.24 -9.64 -3.65
C GLU A 51 -2.88 -9.98 -3.02
N GLN A 52 -2.01 -8.99 -2.85
CA GLN A 52 -0.72 -9.15 -2.18
C GLN A 52 -0.80 -9.10 -0.65
N ASN A 53 -2.00 -9.05 -0.06
CA ASN A 53 -2.25 -8.93 1.39
C ASN A 53 -1.62 -7.68 2.03
N VAL A 54 -1.50 -6.61 1.25
CA VAL A 54 -0.92 -5.33 1.69
C VAL A 54 -2.00 -4.40 2.18
N LEU A 55 -3.15 -4.45 1.53
CA LEU A 55 -4.34 -3.75 1.97
C LEU A 55 -5.38 -4.76 2.42
N THR A 56 -6.06 -4.42 3.51
CA THR A 56 -7.20 -5.15 4.00
C THR A 56 -8.39 -4.22 4.20
N ALA A 57 -9.59 -4.75 4.02
CA ALA A 57 -10.83 -4.06 4.29
C ALA A 57 -11.80 -5.04 4.93
N THR A 58 -12.47 -4.59 5.99
CA THR A 58 -13.40 -5.44 6.74
C THR A 58 -14.71 -5.69 5.96
N SER A 59 -14.99 -4.89 4.92
CA SER A 59 -16.12 -5.04 4.02
C SER A 59 -15.92 -4.20 2.76
N THR A 60 -16.76 -4.38 1.73
CA THR A 60 -16.71 -3.64 0.46
C THR A 60 -16.89 -2.13 0.64
N ARG A 61 -17.59 -1.71 1.70
CA ARG A 61 -17.78 -0.29 2.09
C ARG A 61 -16.84 0.18 3.19
N ALA A 62 -16.06 -0.72 3.78
CA ALA A 62 -15.15 -0.38 4.87
C ALA A 62 -13.92 0.38 4.32
N PRO A 63 -13.31 1.26 5.12
CA PRO A 63 -12.05 1.90 4.76
C PRO A 63 -10.95 0.84 4.59
N LEU A 64 -10.06 1.12 3.63
CA LEU A 64 -8.82 0.39 3.41
C LEU A 64 -7.88 0.68 4.59
N ARG A 65 -7.28 -0.39 5.11
CA ARG A 65 -6.21 -0.35 6.10
C ARG A 65 -5.01 -1.10 5.57
N LEU A 66 -3.84 -0.71 6.05
CA LEU A 66 -2.63 -1.47 5.87
C LEU A 66 -2.77 -2.79 6.61
N ALA A 67 -2.70 -3.88 5.86
CA ALA A 67 -2.25 -5.13 6.42
C ALA A 67 -0.72 -5.01 6.50
N PHE A 68 -0.12 -5.42 7.62
CA PHE A 68 1.32 -5.48 7.79
C PHE A 68 1.78 -6.92 7.55
N PRO A 69 1.87 -7.40 6.28
CA PRO A 69 2.43 -8.71 6.02
C PRO A 69 3.94 -8.64 6.33
N ALA A 70 4.36 -9.41 7.33
CA ALA A 70 5.77 -9.52 7.73
C ALA A 70 6.70 -9.93 6.58
N THR A 71 6.15 -10.57 5.55
CA THR A 71 6.85 -10.98 4.32
C THR A 71 7.29 -9.82 3.43
N LEU A 72 6.63 -8.66 3.48
CA LEU A 72 6.97 -7.49 2.64
C LEU A 72 7.73 -6.40 3.41
N ALA A 73 7.74 -6.48 4.74
CA ALA A 73 8.44 -5.53 5.60
C ALA A 73 9.94 -5.42 5.29
N GLY A 74 10.60 -6.56 5.02
CA GLY A 74 12.04 -6.59 4.73
C GLY A 74 12.43 -6.03 3.37
N GLN A 75 11.48 -5.86 2.44
CA GLN A 75 11.77 -5.50 1.05
C GLN A 75 11.27 -4.10 0.67
N TRP A 76 10.29 -3.57 1.40
CA TRP A 76 9.67 -2.28 1.09
C TRP A 76 10.19 -1.12 1.92
N MET A 77 10.78 -1.39 3.09
CA MET A 77 11.20 -0.34 4.01
C MET A 77 12.54 -0.67 4.68
N PRO A 78 13.69 -0.49 3.99
CA PRO A 78 14.96 -0.38 4.70
C PRO A 78 14.89 0.86 5.59
N GLY A 79 14.76 0.67 6.91
CA GLY A 79 14.64 1.76 7.90
C GLY A 79 13.31 1.86 8.65
N LEU A 80 12.39 0.89 8.53
CA LEU A 80 11.16 0.87 9.34
C LEU A 80 11.40 0.53 10.81
N PHE A 81 12.45 -0.24 11.09
CA PHE A 81 12.94 -0.40 12.44
C PHE A 81 13.97 0.71 12.67
N PRO A 82 13.85 1.52 13.75
CA PRO A 82 15.00 2.28 14.17
C PRO A 82 16.12 1.25 14.38
N GLU A 83 17.28 1.50 13.79
CA GLU A 83 18.49 0.83 14.25
C GLU A 83 18.53 1.00 15.77
N ALA A 84 18.62 -0.12 16.49
CA ALA A 84 18.76 -0.13 17.93
C ALA A 84 20.03 0.67 18.24
N ARG A 85 19.85 1.97 18.45
CA ARG A 85 20.89 2.85 18.92
C ARG A 85 20.95 2.63 20.42
N GLU A 86 21.94 1.82 20.78
CA GLU A 86 22.68 1.74 22.05
C GLU A 86 21.87 1.71 23.36
#